data_AF-A0A1I8M4R6-F1
#
_entry.id   AF-A0A1I8M4R6-F1
#
_cell.length_a   1.000
_cell.length_b   1.000
_cell.length_c   1.000
_cell.angle_alpha   90.00
_cell.angle_beta   90.00
_cell.angle_gamma   90.00
#
_symmetry.space_group_name_H-M   'P 1'
#
loop_
_entity.id
_entity.type
_entity.pdbx_description
1 polymer ?
#
loop_
_entity_poly.entity_id
_entity_poly.type
_entity_poly.pdbx_seq_one_letter_code
_entity_poly.pdbx_strand_id
1 'polypeptide(L)'
;MSQMVQMTTEQLEHLIKSLRASSATEIAGAVAELASRPKVAGSSMCDCPYRYGGERDREIVEEFILSTQTYKDIQAIGDEEALKGLPLLFYDCASTWWQGVRYHIASWQDALESLRNHFAPPRPAYQIYLEFFEEKQDDVTSCDRFLDKKRAILAQLPRGRHNEETELDLLYGLMHLKYRKLIARDDFETFDELLEKCRIVEYNMREDPKEKKKLCSYCKFHGHTVENCRKLEKDEYDAVR
;
A
#
# COMPACT_ATOMS: atom_id res chain seq x y z
N MET A 1 13.72 63.74 10.58
CA MET A 1 15.08 63.23 10.89
C MET A 1 14.92 61.80 11.38
N SER A 2 15.12 60.81 10.51
CA SER A 2 14.92 59.40 10.84
C SER A 2 16.14 58.88 11.60
N GLN A 3 15.96 58.44 12.84
CA GLN A 3 17.04 57.93 13.68
C GLN A 3 17.30 56.47 13.31
N MET A 4 18.38 56.22 12.55
CA MET A 4 18.85 54.87 12.28
C MET A 4 19.42 54.29 13.57
N VAL A 5 18.69 53.38 14.21
CA VAL A 5 19.22 52.56 15.31
C VAL A 5 20.20 51.57 14.69
N GLN A 6 21.50 51.85 14.80
CA GLN A 6 22.56 50.92 14.44
C GLN A 6 22.85 50.02 15.64
N MET A 7 22.50 48.75 15.53
CA MET A 7 22.80 47.73 16.53
C MET A 7 24.29 47.39 16.46
N THR A 8 25.01 47.49 17.57
CA THR A 8 26.47 47.23 17.59
C THR A 8 26.74 45.73 17.49
N THR A 9 27.92 45.36 16.96
CA THR A 9 28.32 43.96 16.77
C THR A 9 28.31 43.16 18.07
N GLU A 10 28.66 43.79 19.18
CA GLU A 10 28.61 43.18 20.52
C GLU A 10 27.18 42.86 20.97
N GLN A 11 26.21 43.71 20.63
CA GLN A 11 24.79 43.46 20.91
C GLN A 11 24.25 42.29 20.09
N LEU A 12 24.70 42.14 18.83
CA LEU A 12 24.34 41.01 17.97
C LEU A 12 24.90 39.67 18.51
N GLU A 13 26.15 39.65 18.96
CA GLU A 13 26.76 38.46 19.55
C GLU A 13 26.07 38.01 20.84
N HIS A 14 25.68 38.97 21.68
CA HIS A 14 24.92 38.67 22.90
C HIS A 14 23.55 38.07 22.57
N LEU A 15 22.89 38.56 21.53
CA LEU A 15 21.59 38.06 21.06
C LEU A 15 21.68 36.65 20.47
N ILE A 16 22.76 36.34 19.74
CA ILE A 16 23.00 34.99 19.21
C ILE A 16 23.30 34.00 20.35
N LYS A 17 24.08 34.41 21.36
CA LYS A 17 24.35 33.57 22.54
C LYS A 17 23.09 33.31 23.36
N SER A 18 22.24 34.31 23.57
CA SER A 18 20.97 34.11 24.28
C SER A 18 19.99 33.25 23.47
N LEU A 19 19.89 33.43 22.15
CA LEU A 19 19.07 32.55 21.30
C LEU A 19 19.54 31.09 21.30
N ARG A 20 20.86 30.85 21.28
CA ARG A 20 21.41 29.49 21.39
C ARG A 20 21.21 28.87 22.77
N ALA A 21 21.28 29.67 23.83
CA ALA A 21 20.99 29.20 25.18
C ALA A 21 19.51 28.84 25.33
N SER A 22 18.60 29.71 24.84
CA SER A 22 17.16 29.47 24.84
C SER A 22 16.79 28.21 24.05
N SER A 23 17.34 28.02 22.84
CA SER A 23 17.06 26.83 22.04
C SER A 23 17.66 25.56 22.65
N ALA A 24 18.80 25.65 23.33
CA ALA A 24 19.35 24.52 24.09
C ALA A 24 18.46 24.13 25.29
N THR A 25 17.88 25.10 26.00
CA THR A 25 16.91 24.82 27.08
C THR A 25 15.57 24.30 26.57
N GLU A 26 15.10 24.74 25.39
CA GLU A 26 13.87 24.21 24.79
C GLU A 26 14.06 22.78 24.30
N ILE A 27 15.22 22.46 23.70
CA ILE A 27 15.55 21.09 23.30
C ILE A 27 15.73 20.22 24.55
N ALA A 28 16.47 20.67 25.56
CA ALA A 28 16.63 19.93 26.82
C ALA A 28 15.29 19.75 27.56
N GLY A 29 14.41 20.76 27.52
CA GLY A 29 13.06 20.71 28.04
C GLY A 29 12.20 19.67 27.31
N ALA A 30 12.19 19.68 25.98
CA ALA A 30 11.47 18.70 25.18
C ALA A 30 12.00 17.26 25.37
N VAL A 31 13.31 17.07 25.52
CA VAL A 31 13.91 15.75 25.80
C VAL A 31 13.55 15.30 27.22
N ALA A 32 13.52 16.21 28.20
CA ALA A 32 13.09 15.93 29.57
C ALA A 32 11.58 15.69 29.69
N GLU A 33 10.76 16.31 28.85
CA GLU A 33 9.31 16.13 28.79
C GLU A 33 8.94 14.80 28.11
N LEU A 34 9.72 14.35 27.12
CA LEU A 34 9.64 13.00 26.58
C LEU A 34 10.06 11.93 27.60
N ALA A 35 11.06 12.24 28.43
CA ALA A 35 11.53 11.35 29.50
C ALA A 35 10.65 11.34 30.77
N SER A 36 9.79 12.35 30.95
CA SER A 36 8.95 12.52 32.16
C SER A 36 7.47 12.22 31.93
N ARG A 37 7.08 11.64 30.79
CA ARG A 37 5.75 11.03 30.65
C ARG A 37 5.52 10.08 31.83
N PRO A 38 4.41 10.22 32.58
CA PRO A 38 4.16 9.36 33.72
C PRO A 38 4.08 7.93 33.21
N LYS A 39 5.04 7.08 33.64
CA LYS A 39 4.93 5.63 33.47
C LYS A 39 3.59 5.23 34.09
N VAL A 40 2.63 4.81 33.27
CA VAL A 40 1.42 4.20 33.78
C VAL A 40 1.88 2.96 34.54
N ALA A 41 1.83 3.01 35.87
CA ALA A 41 2.25 1.92 36.72
C ALA A 41 1.41 0.69 36.39
N GLY A 42 1.96 -0.22 35.59
CA GLY A 42 1.29 -1.44 35.12
C GLY A 42 1.38 -1.71 33.61
N SER A 43 1.90 -0.82 32.77
CA SER A 43 1.96 -1.05 31.31
C SER A 43 3.05 -2.04 30.91
N SER A 44 2.71 -3.33 30.97
CA SER A 44 3.57 -4.41 30.48
C SER A 44 3.08 -4.92 29.13
N MET A 45 3.99 -5.44 28.30
CA MET A 45 3.63 -6.11 27.04
C MET A 45 2.68 -7.31 27.23
N CYS A 46 2.52 -7.81 28.46
CA CYS A 46 1.56 -8.86 28.81
C CYS A 46 0.11 -8.54 28.43
N ASP A 47 -0.28 -7.26 28.50
CA ASP A 47 -1.66 -6.81 28.27
C ASP A 47 -1.93 -6.49 26.80
N CYS A 48 -0.95 -6.69 25.92
CA CYS A 48 -1.13 -6.52 24.49
C CYS A 48 -2.14 -7.58 23.96
N PRO A 49 -3.23 -7.16 23.30
CA PRO A 49 -4.22 -8.09 22.77
C PRO A 49 -3.72 -8.84 21.52
N TYR A 50 -2.67 -8.33 20.88
CA TYR A 50 -2.12 -8.89 19.65
C TYR A 50 -1.16 -10.04 19.96
N ARG A 51 -1.46 -11.22 19.43
CA ARG A 51 -0.65 -12.44 19.59
C ARG A 51 -0.31 -13.04 18.24
N TYR A 52 0.83 -13.70 18.15
CA TYR A 52 1.32 -14.28 16.88
C TYR A 52 1.68 -15.76 17.00
N GLY A 53 1.14 -16.58 16.09
CA GLY A 53 1.25 -18.04 16.11
C GLY A 53 2.34 -18.64 15.21
N GLY A 54 2.99 -17.83 14.37
CA GLY A 54 4.04 -18.31 13.45
C GLY A 54 3.56 -18.60 12.02
N GLU A 55 2.44 -18.02 11.60
CA GLU A 55 1.94 -18.12 10.23
C GLU A 55 2.91 -17.43 9.25
N ARG A 56 3.30 -18.14 8.18
CA ARG A 56 4.29 -17.66 7.19
C ARG A 56 3.65 -16.76 6.14
N ASP A 57 2.89 -15.78 6.59
CA ASP A 57 2.27 -14.75 5.76
C ASP A 57 2.89 -13.38 6.07
N ARG A 58 3.27 -12.66 5.02
CA ARG A 58 3.86 -11.32 5.14
C ARG A 58 2.86 -10.32 5.71
N GLU A 59 1.59 -10.40 5.33
CA GLU A 59 0.58 -9.43 5.77
C GLU A 59 0.35 -9.54 7.28
N ILE A 60 0.18 -10.76 7.77
CA ILE A 60 -0.04 -11.05 9.20
C ILE A 60 1.19 -10.66 10.04
N VAL A 61 2.40 -10.94 9.54
CA VAL A 61 3.65 -10.58 10.24
C VAL A 61 3.82 -9.07 10.34
N GLU A 62 3.60 -8.31 9.24
CA GLU A 62 3.74 -6.86 9.27
C GLU A 62 2.61 -6.19 10.08
N GLU A 63 1.38 -6.71 10.03
CA GLU A 63 0.28 -6.24 10.89
C GLU A 63 0.61 -6.44 12.37
N PHE A 64 1.14 -7.60 12.74
CA PHE A 64 1.56 -7.88 14.11
C PHE A 64 2.69 -6.96 14.57
N ILE A 65 3.71 -6.75 13.72
CA ILE A 65 4.84 -5.86 14.04
C ILE A 65 4.35 -4.42 14.20
N LEU A 66 3.54 -3.91 13.27
CA LEU A 66 2.99 -2.56 13.32
C LEU A 66 2.11 -2.35 14.55
N SER A 67 1.25 -3.32 14.86
CA SER A 67 0.38 -3.27 16.04
C SER A 67 1.19 -3.28 17.34
N THR A 68 2.24 -4.12 17.41
CA THR A 68 3.13 -4.21 18.58
C THR A 68 3.98 -2.95 18.75
N GLN A 69 4.49 -2.38 17.66
CA GLN A 69 5.20 -1.09 17.68
C GLN A 69 4.28 0.05 18.13
N THR A 70 3.08 0.12 17.56
CA THR A 70 2.08 1.14 17.93
C THR A 70 1.71 1.03 19.40
N TYR A 71 1.51 -0.19 19.92
CA TYR A 71 1.22 -0.42 21.33
C TYR A 71 2.39 0.01 22.24
N LYS A 72 3.64 -0.33 21.86
CA LYS A 72 4.85 0.10 22.55
C LYS A 72 4.92 1.63 22.65
N ASP A 73 4.63 2.32 21.55
CA ASP A 73 4.70 3.78 21.45
C ASP A 73 3.60 4.47 22.29
N ILE A 74 2.39 3.90 22.32
CA ILE A 74 1.28 4.39 23.15
C ILE A 74 1.60 4.21 24.64
N GLN A 75 2.13 3.05 25.02
CA GLN A 75 2.42 2.71 26.41
C GLN A 75 3.77 3.22 26.91
N ALA A 76 4.56 3.87 26.03
CA ALA A 76 5.91 4.36 26.31
C ALA A 76 6.82 3.32 26.99
N ILE A 77 6.76 2.07 26.52
CA ILE A 77 7.55 0.96 27.08
C ILE A 77 8.99 1.05 26.53
N GLY A 78 9.97 0.95 27.42
CA GLY A 78 11.38 0.95 27.03
C GLY A 78 11.77 -0.29 26.23
N ASP A 79 12.77 -0.15 25.35
CA ASP A 79 13.22 -1.22 24.44
C ASP A 79 13.61 -2.51 25.17
N GLU A 80 14.29 -2.40 26.32
CA GLU A 80 14.69 -3.56 27.13
C GLU A 80 13.50 -4.28 27.79
N GLU A 81 12.50 -3.53 28.24
CA GLU A 81 11.28 -4.07 28.85
C GLU A 81 10.40 -4.73 27.78
N ALA A 82 10.31 -4.11 26.60
CA ALA A 82 9.61 -4.66 25.45
C ALA A 82 10.24 -5.98 24.98
N LEU A 83 11.58 -6.06 24.90
CA LEU A 83 12.29 -7.28 24.51
C LEU A 83 12.05 -8.45 25.48
N LYS A 84 11.99 -8.17 26.79
CA LYS A 84 11.66 -9.18 27.81
C LYS A 84 10.21 -9.67 27.72
N GLY A 85 9.28 -8.78 27.35
CA GLY A 85 7.86 -9.10 27.21
C GLY A 85 7.47 -9.75 25.87
N LEU A 86 8.29 -9.60 24.82
CA LEU A 86 8.04 -10.15 23.49
C LEU A 86 7.67 -11.65 23.45
N PRO A 87 8.38 -12.56 24.17
CA PRO A 87 8.01 -13.98 24.21
C PRO A 87 6.57 -14.27 24.65
N LEU A 88 5.94 -13.38 25.43
CA LEU A 88 4.57 -13.58 25.93
C LEU A 88 3.51 -13.35 24.85
N LEU A 89 3.88 -12.70 23.75
CA LEU A 89 3.02 -12.45 22.60
C LEU A 89 3.01 -13.64 21.63
N PHE A 90 4.01 -14.52 21.73
CA PHE A 90 4.15 -15.67 20.85
C PHE A 90 3.44 -16.91 21.40
N TYR A 91 2.78 -17.63 20.50
CA TYR A 91 2.24 -18.96 20.76
C TYR A 91 2.69 -19.93 19.65
N ASP A 92 2.45 -21.23 19.86
CA ASP A 92 2.77 -22.32 18.92
C ASP A 92 4.19 -22.26 18.32
N CYS A 93 4.29 -22.19 17.00
CA CYS A 93 5.53 -22.22 16.24
C CYS A 93 6.43 -21.01 16.54
N ALA A 94 5.83 -19.83 16.77
CA ALA A 94 6.57 -18.62 17.10
C ALA A 94 7.27 -18.72 18.46
N SER A 95 6.62 -19.36 19.45
CA SER A 95 7.21 -19.56 20.79
C SER A 95 8.43 -20.48 20.73
N THR A 96 8.33 -21.56 19.97
CA THR A 96 9.43 -22.53 19.75
C THR A 96 10.61 -21.87 19.03
N TRP A 97 10.33 -21.05 18.01
CA TRP A 97 11.36 -20.27 17.31
C TRP A 97 12.09 -19.31 18.25
N TRP A 98 11.35 -18.55 19.07
CA TRP A 98 11.94 -17.57 19.97
C TRP A 98 12.92 -18.20 20.98
N GLN A 99 12.59 -19.38 21.50
CA GLN A 99 13.47 -20.11 22.41
C GLN A 99 14.86 -20.41 21.80
N GLY A 100 14.92 -20.64 20.48
CA GLY A 100 16.17 -20.89 19.77
C GLY A 100 16.99 -19.64 19.46
N VAL A 101 16.33 -18.49 19.24
CA VAL A 101 17.00 -17.26 18.74
C VAL A 101 17.26 -16.22 19.83
N ARG A 102 16.63 -16.34 21.01
CA ARG A 102 16.70 -15.35 22.11
C ARG A 102 18.11 -14.91 22.55
N TYR A 103 19.12 -15.75 22.36
CA TYR A 103 20.50 -15.43 22.74
C TYR A 103 21.25 -14.61 21.70
N HIS A 104 20.77 -14.57 20.46
CA HIS A 104 21.38 -13.85 19.35
C HIS A 104 20.82 -12.43 19.17
N ILE A 105 19.74 -12.10 19.86
CA ILE A 105 19.01 -10.83 19.71
C ILE A 105 19.38 -9.92 20.89
N ALA A 106 20.10 -8.83 20.61
CA ALA A 106 20.52 -7.86 21.61
C ALA A 106 19.60 -6.63 21.68
N SER A 107 18.99 -6.24 20.56
CA SER A 107 18.11 -5.07 20.49
C SER A 107 16.68 -5.42 20.08
N TRP A 108 15.74 -4.54 20.40
CA TRP A 108 14.34 -4.64 19.96
C TRP A 108 14.23 -4.62 18.43
N GLN A 109 15.04 -3.81 17.75
CA GLN A 109 15.05 -3.72 16.29
C GLN A 109 15.55 -5.03 15.65
N ASP A 110 16.63 -5.60 16.19
CA ASP A 110 17.14 -6.91 15.73
C ASP A 110 16.10 -8.02 15.92
N ALA A 111 15.28 -7.94 16.97
CA ALA A 111 14.21 -8.89 17.22
C ALA A 111 13.15 -8.85 16.11
N LEU A 112 12.72 -7.64 15.74
CA LEU A 112 11.73 -7.44 14.68
C LEU A 112 12.29 -7.81 13.31
N GLU A 113 13.54 -7.47 13.02
CA GLU A 113 14.21 -7.89 11.77
C GLU A 113 14.38 -9.40 11.69
N SER A 114 14.76 -10.05 12.77
CA SER A 114 14.86 -11.52 12.85
C SER A 114 13.49 -12.18 12.65
N LEU A 115 12.43 -11.61 13.23
CA LEU A 115 11.06 -12.07 13.04
C LEU A 115 10.64 -11.97 11.57
N ARG A 116 10.88 -10.81 10.93
CA ARG A 116 10.64 -10.61 9.50
C ARG A 116 11.41 -11.62 8.66
N ASN A 117 12.70 -11.76 8.88
CA ASN A 117 13.54 -12.66 8.08
C ASN A 117 13.12 -14.13 8.20
N HIS A 118 12.64 -14.57 9.37
CA HIS A 118 12.27 -15.96 9.59
C HIS A 118 10.87 -16.32 9.07
N PHE A 119 9.86 -15.47 9.35
CA PHE A 119 8.46 -15.74 9.01
C PHE A 119 7.97 -15.07 7.73
N ALA A 120 8.59 -13.95 7.34
CA ALA A 120 8.26 -13.19 6.14
C ALA A 120 9.53 -12.82 5.34
N PRO A 121 10.32 -13.82 4.88
CA PRO A 121 11.56 -13.54 4.17
C PRO A 121 11.28 -12.63 2.96
N PRO A 122 12.11 -11.60 2.73
CA PRO A 122 11.88 -10.67 1.65
C PRO A 122 11.92 -11.41 0.32
N ARG A 123 10.82 -11.32 -0.44
CA ARG A 123 10.76 -11.90 -1.79
C ARG A 123 11.84 -11.24 -2.64
N PRO A 124 12.66 -12.02 -3.37
CA PRO A 124 13.64 -11.44 -4.26
C PRO A 124 12.93 -10.70 -5.39
N ALA A 125 13.55 -9.60 -5.85
CA ALA A 125 12.90 -8.68 -6.79
C ALA A 125 12.42 -9.34 -8.09
N TYR A 126 13.14 -10.33 -8.62
CA TYR A 126 12.74 -11.03 -9.83
C TYR A 126 11.41 -11.80 -9.64
N GLN A 127 11.16 -12.37 -8.47
CA GLN A 127 9.93 -13.09 -8.18
C GLN A 127 8.74 -12.13 -8.07
N ILE A 128 8.97 -10.95 -7.48
CA ILE A 128 7.97 -9.88 -7.43
C ILE A 128 7.58 -9.44 -8.86
N TYR A 129 8.55 -9.31 -9.77
CA TYR A 129 8.24 -8.99 -11.17
C TYR A 129 7.47 -10.11 -11.87
N LEU A 130 7.81 -11.37 -11.65
CA LEU A 130 7.07 -12.49 -12.24
C LEU A 130 5.61 -12.46 -11.80
N GLU A 131 5.35 -12.32 -10.50
CA GLU A 131 4.00 -12.19 -9.93
C GLU A 131 3.28 -10.92 -10.43
N PHE A 132 4.01 -9.82 -10.59
CA PHE A 132 3.46 -8.57 -11.12
C PHE A 132 2.95 -8.75 -12.56
N PHE A 133 3.67 -9.46 -13.43
CA PHE A 133 3.28 -9.64 -14.83
C PHE A 133 2.38 -10.86 -15.09
N GLU A 134 2.24 -11.75 -14.12
CA GLU A 134 1.46 -12.98 -14.26
C GLU A 134 -0.04 -12.71 -14.46
N GLU A 135 -0.62 -11.86 -13.62
CA GLU A 135 -2.06 -11.57 -13.65
C GLU A 135 -2.36 -10.28 -14.40
N LYS A 136 -3.08 -10.39 -15.52
CA LYS A 136 -3.64 -9.23 -16.25
C LYS A 136 -4.99 -8.84 -15.67
N GLN A 137 -5.45 -7.62 -15.95
CA GLN A 137 -6.76 -7.18 -15.48
C GLN A 137 -7.89 -7.94 -16.17
N ASP A 138 -8.79 -8.50 -15.38
CA ASP A 138 -10.00 -9.18 -15.86
C ASP A 138 -11.10 -8.19 -16.25
N ASP A 139 -12.07 -8.69 -17.02
CA ASP A 139 -13.25 -7.90 -17.42
C ASP A 139 -14.14 -7.50 -16.23
N VAL A 140 -14.14 -8.29 -15.15
CA VAL A 140 -15.05 -8.12 -14.01
C VAL A 140 -14.44 -7.21 -12.94
N THR A 141 -13.13 -7.27 -12.73
CA THR A 141 -12.43 -6.48 -11.71
C THR A 141 -12.46 -4.98 -12.07
N SER A 142 -12.79 -4.15 -11.08
CA SER A 142 -12.70 -2.69 -11.22
C SER A 142 -11.24 -2.24 -11.35
N CYS A 143 -11.04 -1.10 -12.00
CA CYS A 143 -9.74 -0.48 -12.18
C CYS A 143 -9.08 -0.16 -10.83
N ASP A 144 -9.83 0.41 -9.88
CA ASP A 144 -9.35 0.76 -8.53
C ASP A 144 -8.74 -0.45 -7.82
N ARG A 145 -9.49 -1.56 -7.71
CA ARG A 145 -9.02 -2.77 -7.03
C ARG A 145 -7.80 -3.38 -7.72
N PHE A 146 -7.75 -3.33 -9.05
CA PHE A 146 -6.61 -3.82 -9.81
C PHE A 146 -5.35 -2.98 -9.57
N LEU A 147 -5.49 -1.65 -9.61
CA LEU A 147 -4.42 -0.70 -9.32
C LEU A 147 -3.88 -0.88 -7.90
N ASP A 148 -4.75 -0.95 -6.90
CA ASP A 148 -4.36 -1.14 -5.50
C ASP A 148 -3.55 -2.43 -5.30
N LYS A 149 -4.03 -3.53 -5.90
CA LYS A 149 -3.32 -4.82 -5.85
C LYS A 149 -1.93 -4.73 -6.49
N LYS A 150 -1.80 -4.11 -7.66
CA LYS A 150 -0.51 -3.97 -8.35
C LYS A 150 0.44 -3.02 -7.61
N ARG A 151 -0.06 -1.91 -7.05
CA ARG A 151 0.73 -1.00 -6.20
C ARG A 151 1.23 -1.68 -4.93
N ALA A 152 0.40 -2.52 -4.30
CA ALA A 152 0.81 -3.31 -3.14
C ALA A 152 1.96 -4.29 -3.47
N ILE A 153 1.98 -4.87 -4.68
CA ILE A 153 3.08 -5.72 -5.14
C ILE A 153 4.35 -4.89 -5.36
N LEU A 154 4.26 -3.74 -6.05
CA LEU A 154 5.42 -2.87 -6.32
C LEU A 154 6.02 -2.29 -5.04
N ALA A 155 5.20 -1.96 -4.04
CA ALA A 155 5.66 -1.47 -2.74
C ALA A 155 6.58 -2.44 -1.98
N GLN A 156 6.62 -3.71 -2.38
CA GLN A 156 7.54 -4.71 -1.80
C GLN A 156 8.97 -4.59 -2.35
N LEU A 157 9.18 -3.84 -3.44
CA LEU A 157 10.51 -3.58 -3.98
C LEU A 157 11.25 -2.53 -3.13
N PRO A 158 12.59 -2.51 -3.19
CA PRO A 158 13.38 -1.46 -2.55
C PRO A 158 12.95 -0.05 -3.03
N ARG A 159 12.82 0.88 -2.08
CA ARG A 159 12.42 2.27 -2.36
C ARG A 159 13.37 2.95 -3.34
N GLY A 160 12.83 3.80 -4.21
CA GLY A 160 13.60 4.59 -5.17
C GLY A 160 14.13 3.80 -6.38
N ARG A 161 13.66 2.56 -6.59
CA ARG A 161 14.01 1.78 -7.79
C ARG A 161 13.27 2.26 -9.04
N HIS A 162 11.98 2.57 -8.90
CA HIS A 162 11.13 3.04 -9.99
C HIS A 162 10.59 4.42 -9.66
N ASN A 163 10.41 5.22 -10.71
CA ASN A 163 9.64 6.45 -10.65
C ASN A 163 8.19 6.14 -11.01
N GLU A 164 7.26 7.02 -10.62
CA GLU A 164 5.83 6.84 -10.88
C GLU A 164 5.52 6.64 -12.37
N GLU A 165 6.19 7.37 -13.26
CA GLU A 165 6.05 7.21 -14.71
C GLU A 165 6.39 5.78 -15.19
N THR A 166 7.48 5.21 -14.68
CA THR A 166 7.89 3.84 -15.01
C THR A 166 6.88 2.82 -14.46
N GLU A 167 6.36 3.04 -13.25
CA GLU A 167 5.34 2.16 -12.67
C GLU A 167 4.03 2.19 -13.48
N LEU A 168 3.63 3.38 -13.97
CA LEU A 168 2.48 3.55 -14.84
C LEU A 168 2.67 2.85 -16.19
N ASP A 169 3.86 2.89 -16.78
CA ASP A 169 4.15 2.17 -18.03
C ASP A 169 4.02 0.65 -17.88
N LEU A 170 4.58 0.10 -16.80
CA LEU A 170 4.50 -1.32 -16.51
C LEU A 170 3.05 -1.76 -16.28
N LEU A 171 2.26 -0.91 -15.60
CA LEU A 171 0.87 -1.20 -15.27
C LEU A 171 -0.07 -1.04 -16.47
N TYR A 172 0.11 0.00 -17.30
CA TYR A 172 -0.73 0.26 -18.47
C TYR A 172 -0.73 -0.91 -19.46
N GLY A 173 0.40 -1.63 -19.58
CA GLY A 173 0.50 -2.85 -20.38
C GLY A 173 -0.39 -4.01 -19.90
N LEU A 174 -0.71 -4.04 -18.60
CA LEU A 174 -1.51 -5.08 -17.95
C LEU A 174 -3.00 -4.75 -17.84
N MET A 175 -3.38 -3.49 -18.10
CA MET A 175 -4.76 -3.04 -18.07
C MET A 175 -5.61 -3.65 -19.19
N HIS A 176 -6.89 -3.85 -18.89
CA HIS A 176 -7.81 -4.43 -19.85
C HIS A 176 -8.04 -3.48 -21.04
N LEU A 177 -8.25 -4.06 -22.23
CA LEU A 177 -8.42 -3.31 -23.48
C LEU A 177 -9.60 -2.33 -23.43
N LYS A 178 -10.60 -2.60 -22.57
CA LYS A 178 -11.77 -1.73 -22.36
C LYS A 178 -11.37 -0.31 -21.92
N TYR A 179 -10.33 -0.19 -21.10
CA TYR A 179 -9.79 1.10 -20.65
C TYR A 179 -8.82 1.70 -21.67
N ARG A 180 -7.89 0.89 -22.18
CA ARG A 180 -6.84 1.34 -23.13
C ARG A 180 -7.38 1.91 -24.45
N LYS A 181 -8.62 1.57 -24.83
CA LYS A 181 -9.30 2.16 -25.98
C LYS A 181 -9.79 3.59 -25.75
N LEU A 182 -10.00 3.97 -24.49
CA LEU A 182 -10.61 5.25 -24.10
C LEU A 182 -9.60 6.18 -23.42
N ILE A 183 -8.54 5.62 -22.84
CA ILE A 183 -7.50 6.33 -22.11
C ILE A 183 -6.17 6.07 -22.82
N ALA A 184 -5.60 7.07 -23.46
CA ALA A 184 -4.27 6.98 -24.04
C ALA A 184 -3.21 7.10 -22.94
N ARG A 185 -2.02 6.54 -23.17
CA ARG A 185 -0.94 6.55 -22.18
C ARG A 185 -0.46 7.97 -21.85
N ASP A 186 -0.38 8.82 -22.87
CA ASP A 186 0.11 10.20 -22.76
C ASP A 186 -0.91 11.14 -22.08
N ASP A 187 -2.12 10.65 -21.80
CA ASP A 187 -3.17 11.47 -21.22
C ASP A 187 -3.00 11.70 -19.71
N PHE A 188 -2.16 10.94 -19.02
CA PHE A 188 -2.01 11.00 -17.56
C PHE A 188 -0.56 10.84 -17.12
N GLU A 189 -0.20 11.54 -16.04
CA GLU A 189 1.16 11.50 -15.46
C GLU A 189 1.18 10.85 -14.08
N THR A 190 0.03 10.81 -13.39
CA THR A 190 -0.08 10.30 -12.02
C THR A 190 -1.09 9.16 -11.88
N PHE A 191 -0.95 8.36 -10.83
CA PHE A 191 -1.93 7.31 -10.51
C PHE A 191 -3.34 7.85 -10.24
N ASP A 192 -3.44 9.03 -9.65
CA ASP A 192 -4.72 9.65 -9.27
C ASP A 192 -5.51 10.08 -10.51
N GLU A 193 -4.83 10.66 -11.51
CA GLU A 193 -5.43 10.99 -12.80
C GLU A 193 -5.91 9.75 -13.57
N LEU A 194 -5.13 8.68 -13.55
CA LEU A 194 -5.52 7.40 -14.15
C LEU A 194 -6.79 6.84 -13.48
N LEU A 195 -6.85 6.88 -12.14
CA LEU A 195 -8.00 6.42 -11.36
C LEU A 195 -9.26 7.22 -11.70
N GLU A 196 -9.17 8.54 -11.76
CA GLU A 196 -10.30 9.41 -12.09
C GLU A 196 -10.86 9.07 -13.49
N LYS A 197 -9.98 8.94 -14.49
CA LYS A 197 -10.38 8.54 -15.85
C LYS A 197 -10.98 7.15 -15.89
N CYS A 198 -10.40 6.20 -15.16
CA CYS A 198 -10.94 4.86 -15.02
C CYS A 198 -12.38 4.87 -14.47
N ARG A 199 -12.64 5.65 -13.42
CA ARG A 199 -13.98 5.76 -12.81
C ARG A 199 -15.00 6.33 -13.77
N ILE A 200 -14.64 7.37 -14.54
CA ILE A 200 -15.51 7.94 -15.58
C ILE A 200 -15.83 6.89 -16.65
N VAL A 201 -14.84 6.12 -17.10
CA VAL A 201 -15.04 5.05 -18.08
C VAL A 201 -15.98 3.97 -17.53
N GLU A 202 -15.80 3.52 -16.30
CA GLU A 202 -16.67 2.52 -15.68
C GLU A 202 -18.09 3.02 -15.50
N TYR A 203 -18.26 4.29 -15.12
CA TYR A 203 -19.56 4.94 -15.02
C TYR A 203 -20.28 4.94 -16.37
N ASN A 204 -19.62 5.44 -17.42
CA ASN A 204 -20.18 5.51 -18.77
C ASN A 204 -20.51 4.13 -19.36
N MET A 205 -19.68 3.11 -19.08
CA MET A 205 -19.95 1.73 -19.53
C MET A 205 -21.14 1.09 -18.80
N ARG A 206 -21.48 1.54 -17.59
CA ARG A 206 -22.68 1.09 -16.88
C ARG A 206 -23.94 1.77 -17.42
N GLU A 207 -23.85 3.04 -17.80
CA GLU A 207 -24.99 3.78 -18.36
C GLU A 207 -25.31 3.38 -19.81
N ASP A 208 -24.30 3.08 -20.62
CA ASP A 208 -24.48 2.61 -22.01
C ASP A 208 -23.92 1.18 -22.16
N PRO A 209 -24.66 0.15 -21.69
CA PRO A 209 -24.27 -1.23 -21.89
C PRO A 209 -24.34 -1.51 -23.39
N LYS A 210 -23.19 -1.47 -24.08
CA LYS A 210 -23.08 -1.79 -25.51
C LYS A 210 -23.97 -2.96 -25.85
N GLU A 211 -25.08 -2.70 -26.57
CA GLU A 211 -25.97 -3.75 -27.05
C GLU A 211 -25.12 -4.72 -27.86
N LYS A 212 -24.96 -5.95 -27.36
CA LYS A 212 -24.36 -7.02 -28.15
C LYS A 212 -25.22 -7.14 -29.40
N LYS A 213 -24.68 -6.76 -30.57
CA LYS A 213 -25.37 -6.86 -31.85
C LYS A 213 -25.94 -8.28 -31.96
N LYS A 214 -27.27 -8.41 -31.95
CA LYS A 214 -27.94 -9.71 -31.96
C LYS A 214 -27.49 -10.48 -33.21
N LEU A 215 -27.11 -11.74 -33.02
CA LEU A 215 -26.75 -12.65 -34.10
C LEU A 215 -28.02 -13.40 -34.53
N CYS A 216 -28.34 -13.37 -35.81
CA CYS A 216 -29.46 -14.16 -36.33
C CYS A 216 -29.07 -15.65 -36.31
N SER A 217 -29.83 -16.50 -35.61
CA SER A 217 -29.51 -17.94 -35.56
C SER A 217 -29.77 -18.68 -36.89
N TYR A 218 -30.50 -18.08 -37.83
CA TYR A 218 -30.74 -18.64 -39.16
C TYR A 218 -29.61 -18.31 -40.15
N CYS A 219 -29.39 -17.02 -40.42
CA CYS A 219 -28.43 -16.57 -41.44
C CYS A 219 -27.02 -16.27 -40.91
N LYS A 220 -26.83 -16.30 -39.58
CA LYS A 220 -25.57 -16.00 -38.87
C LYS A 220 -25.01 -14.58 -39.10
N PHE A 221 -25.80 -13.67 -39.66
CA PHE A 221 -25.43 -12.26 -39.78
C PHE A 221 -25.78 -11.47 -38.52
N HIS A 222 -24.99 -10.43 -38.25
CA HIS A 222 -25.17 -9.53 -37.11
C HIS A 222 -26.21 -8.44 -37.41
N GLY A 223 -26.90 -7.97 -36.38
CA GLY A 223 -27.76 -6.78 -36.45
C GLY A 223 -29.26 -7.06 -36.61
N HIS A 224 -29.68 -8.33 -36.59
CA HIS A 224 -31.10 -8.73 -36.57
C HIS A 224 -31.29 -10.10 -35.90
N THR A 225 -32.52 -10.42 -35.50
CA THR A 225 -32.94 -11.74 -34.98
C THR A 225 -33.50 -12.61 -36.10
N VAL A 226 -33.79 -13.89 -35.83
CA VAL A 226 -34.43 -14.79 -36.82
C VAL A 226 -35.77 -14.25 -37.30
N GLU A 227 -36.54 -13.65 -36.40
CA GLU A 227 -37.86 -13.06 -36.70
C GLU A 227 -37.79 -12.00 -37.79
N ASN A 228 -36.70 -11.23 -37.84
CA ASN A 228 -36.49 -10.17 -38.83
C ASN A 228 -35.51 -10.61 -39.94
N CYS A 229 -35.38 -11.92 -40.17
CA CYS A 229 -34.42 -12.45 -41.13
C CYS A 229 -34.98 -12.45 -42.55
N ARG A 230 -34.55 -11.46 -43.34
CA ARG A 230 -34.89 -11.33 -44.77
C ARG A 230 -34.55 -12.58 -45.61
N LYS A 231 -33.56 -13.37 -45.19
CA LYS A 231 -33.22 -14.63 -45.87
C LYS A 231 -34.25 -15.72 -45.58
N LEU A 232 -34.71 -15.84 -44.33
CA LEU A 232 -35.74 -16.79 -43.93
C LEU A 232 -37.08 -16.47 -44.62
N GLU A 233 -37.49 -15.20 -44.60
CA GLU A 233 -38.74 -14.77 -45.27
C GLU A 233 -38.77 -15.13 -46.76
N LYS A 234 -37.60 -15.01 -47.43
CA LYS A 234 -37.49 -15.35 -48.85
C LYS A 234 -37.59 -16.85 -49.06
N ASP A 235 -36.88 -17.64 -48.24
CA ASP A 235 -36.86 -19.10 -48.37
C ASP A 235 -38.24 -19.72 -48.01
N GLU A 236 -39.00 -19.11 -47.08
CA GLU A 236 -40.39 -19.49 -46.77
C GLU A 236 -41.36 -19.14 -47.90
N TYR A 237 -41.22 -17.95 -48.50
CA TYR A 237 -42.03 -17.55 -49.66
C TYR A 237 -41.81 -18.47 -50.86
N ASP A 238 -40.54 -18.83 -51.13
CA ASP A 238 -40.18 -19.73 -52.22
C ASP A 238 -40.62 -21.19 -51.96
N ALA A 239 -40.79 -21.61 -50.70
CA ALA A 239 -41.28 -22.95 -50.35
C ALA A 239 -42.80 -23.14 -50.50
N VAL A 240 -43.57 -22.04 -50.50
CA VAL A 240 -45.03 -22.06 -50.63
C VAL A 240 -45.49 -21.91 -52.10
N ARG A 241 -44.55 -21.69 -53.02
CA ARG A 241 -44.79 -21.48 -54.46
C ARG A 241 -44.49 -22.73 -55.28
#